data_AF-A0A4R4NY60-F1
#
_entry.id   AF-A0A4R4NY60-F1
#
_cell.length_a   1.000
_cell.length_b   1.000
_cell.length_c   1.000
_cell.angle_alpha   90.00
_cell.angle_beta   90.00
_cell.angle_gamma   90.00
#
_symmetry.space_group_name_H-M   'P 1'
#
loop_
_entity.id
_entity.type
_entity.pdbx_description
1 polymer ?
#
loop_
_entity_poly.entity_id
_entity_poly.type
_entity_poly.pdbx_seq_one_letter_code
_entity_poly.pdbx_strand_id
1 'polypeptide(L)'
;MLGTVGYDSTVVPREVPAGETVETVLFRLAAAEDVPGFRKVAAALGEWAQSSRVLLRWDDIIVDGDTFAFGISGWVAPEQVDKNDLLAAAWLRFHKRLVDAHRRHPWPPWMVGDDLVSTWLSMSGVPPVDPTPATAPHVESAVAEQIAWGKQLAAALSAVLDPREHTQPDLRTALADADRARLELTELQGHVFGLERTLGFRNKALKTRENRIRELRAQVQKATADRNKLHRSRSYALARTVARAAQIRNPRKLAAKTKRTLHKHLNKLRPPR
;
A
#
# COMPACT_ATOMS: atom_id res chain seq x y z
N MET A 1 -26.48 -31.78 -7.85
CA MET A 1 -25.41 -31.15 -7.05
C MET A 1 -24.10 -31.65 -7.63
N LEU A 2 -23.36 -30.78 -8.32
CA LEU A 2 -22.05 -31.13 -8.89
C LEU A 2 -21.11 -31.54 -7.76
N GLY A 3 -20.36 -32.64 -7.96
CA GLY A 3 -19.26 -33.00 -7.07
C GLY A 3 -18.29 -31.83 -6.96
N THR A 4 -17.83 -31.55 -5.75
CA THR A 4 -16.87 -30.48 -5.49
C THR A 4 -15.55 -30.79 -6.19
N VAL A 5 -15.00 -29.82 -6.92
CA VAL A 5 -13.61 -29.87 -7.41
C VAL A 5 -12.70 -30.22 -6.24
N GLY A 6 -11.92 -31.28 -6.39
CA GLY A 6 -11.07 -31.83 -5.34
C GLY A 6 -9.60 -31.49 -5.57
N TYR A 7 -8.83 -31.42 -4.49
CA TYR A 7 -7.37 -31.42 -4.58
C TYR A 7 -6.85 -32.83 -4.28
N ASP A 8 -6.01 -33.35 -5.16
CA ASP A 8 -5.32 -34.63 -5.01
C ASP A 8 -3.81 -34.39 -5.15
N SER A 9 -3.06 -34.63 -4.07
CA SER A 9 -1.60 -34.49 -4.08
C SER A 9 -0.91 -35.59 -4.88
N THR A 10 -1.57 -36.72 -5.17
CA THR A 10 -0.95 -37.86 -5.86
C THR A 10 -0.78 -37.62 -7.35
N VAL A 11 -1.57 -36.72 -7.94
CA VAL A 11 -1.45 -36.33 -9.35
C VAL A 11 -0.43 -35.21 -9.58
N VAL A 12 0.10 -34.62 -8.51
CA VAL A 12 1.13 -33.58 -8.60
C VAL A 12 2.47 -34.25 -8.94
N PRO A 13 3.11 -33.89 -10.07
CA PRO A 13 4.39 -34.46 -10.47
C PRO A 13 5.48 -34.08 -9.47
N ARG A 14 6.44 -34.99 -9.26
CA ARG A 14 7.59 -34.76 -8.36
C ARG A 14 8.58 -33.75 -8.91
N GLU A 15 8.67 -33.68 -10.24
CA GLU A 15 9.55 -32.79 -10.97
C GLU A 15 8.71 -32.04 -12.00
N VAL A 16 8.95 -30.73 -12.11
CA VAL A 16 8.24 -29.84 -13.01
C VAL A 16 9.26 -29.28 -14.01
N PRO A 17 9.05 -29.46 -15.33
CA PRO A 17 9.97 -28.93 -16.34
C PRO A 17 10.11 -27.40 -16.23
N ALA A 18 11.28 -26.87 -16.54
CA ALA A 18 11.57 -25.42 -16.49
C ALA A 18 11.09 -24.65 -17.74
N GLY A 19 10.11 -25.19 -18.47
CA GLY A 19 9.60 -24.63 -19.72
C GLY A 19 8.66 -23.45 -19.53
N GLU A 20 8.23 -22.86 -20.64
CA GLU A 20 7.17 -21.84 -20.64
C GLU A 20 5.80 -22.49 -20.46
N THR A 21 4.87 -21.77 -19.84
CA THR A 21 3.48 -22.24 -19.76
C THR A 21 2.79 -22.15 -21.10
N VAL A 22 1.89 -23.09 -21.37
CA VAL A 22 1.06 -23.11 -22.57
C VAL A 22 0.29 -21.80 -22.75
N GLU A 23 -0.23 -21.21 -21.66
CA GLU A 23 -0.89 -19.90 -21.68
C GLU A 23 0.03 -18.81 -22.24
N THR A 24 1.29 -18.77 -21.82
CA THR A 24 2.27 -17.78 -22.31
C THR A 24 2.54 -17.97 -23.80
N VAL A 25 2.69 -19.22 -24.26
CA VAL A 25 2.89 -19.53 -25.67
C VAL A 25 1.68 -19.12 -26.51
N LEU A 26 0.46 -19.46 -26.06
CA LEU A 26 -0.78 -19.10 -26.75
C LEU A 26 -0.98 -17.58 -26.83
N PHE A 27 -0.67 -16.84 -25.75
CA PHE A 27 -0.71 -15.38 -25.78
C PHE A 27 0.32 -14.79 -26.75
N ARG A 28 1.53 -15.34 -26.80
CA ARG A 28 2.56 -14.90 -27.75
C ARG A 28 2.12 -15.10 -29.19
N LEU A 29 1.56 -16.28 -29.51
CA LEU A 29 1.05 -16.60 -30.84
C LEU A 29 -0.14 -15.70 -31.22
N ALA A 30 -1.06 -15.45 -30.29
CA ALA A 30 -2.18 -14.54 -30.50
C ALA A 30 -1.71 -13.10 -30.73
N ALA A 31 -0.74 -12.61 -29.95
CA ALA A 31 -0.19 -11.27 -30.12
C ALA A 31 0.59 -11.09 -31.42
N ALA A 32 1.20 -12.16 -31.94
CA ALA A 32 1.90 -12.20 -33.22
C ALA A 32 0.95 -12.45 -34.42
N GLU A 33 -0.35 -12.59 -34.17
CA GLU A 33 -1.37 -12.96 -35.18
C GLU A 33 -1.09 -14.29 -35.90
N ASP A 34 -0.29 -15.18 -35.30
CA ASP A 34 0.06 -16.49 -35.86
C ASP A 34 -1.04 -17.52 -35.57
N VAL A 35 -2.15 -17.42 -36.32
CA VAL A 35 -3.28 -18.36 -36.25
C VAL A 35 -2.87 -19.80 -36.61
N PRO A 36 -2.04 -20.07 -37.63
CA PRO A 36 -1.56 -21.42 -37.92
C PRO A 36 -0.76 -22.03 -36.75
N GLY A 37 0.14 -21.27 -36.13
CA GLY A 37 0.88 -21.69 -34.95
C GLY A 37 -0.05 -21.98 -33.78
N PHE A 38 -1.00 -21.08 -33.51
CA PHE A 38 -2.01 -21.26 -32.47
C PHE A 38 -2.83 -22.55 -32.68
N ARG A 39 -3.29 -22.80 -33.92
CA ARG A 39 -4.04 -24.01 -34.27
C ARG A 39 -3.23 -25.28 -34.04
N LYS A 40 -1.93 -25.28 -34.37
CA LYS A 40 -1.04 -26.43 -34.14
C LYS A 40 -0.92 -26.75 -32.65
N VAL A 41 -0.72 -25.73 -31.81
CA VAL A 41 -0.66 -25.91 -30.35
C VAL A 41 -2.01 -26.39 -29.81
N ALA A 42 -3.12 -25.79 -30.24
CA ALA A 42 -4.46 -26.21 -29.82
C ALA A 42 -4.75 -27.68 -30.18
N ALA A 43 -4.40 -28.12 -31.39
CA ALA A 43 -4.54 -29.51 -31.82
C ALA A 43 -3.72 -30.47 -30.94
N ALA A 44 -2.45 -30.14 -30.70
CA ALA A 44 -1.57 -30.94 -29.85
C ALA A 44 -2.08 -31.00 -28.39
N LEU A 45 -2.63 -29.90 -27.85
CA LEU A 45 -3.26 -29.89 -26.53
C LEU A 45 -4.50 -30.78 -26.48
N GLY A 46 -5.31 -30.75 -27.53
CA GLY A 46 -6.48 -31.61 -27.67
C GLY A 46 -6.13 -33.09 -27.65
N GLU A 47 -5.10 -33.49 -28.38
CA GLU A 47 -4.57 -34.86 -28.38
C GLU A 47 -3.99 -35.25 -27.01
N TRP A 48 -3.17 -34.37 -26.41
CA TRP A 48 -2.53 -34.62 -25.12
C TRP A 48 -3.54 -34.71 -23.95
N ALA A 49 -4.58 -33.87 -23.97
CA ALA A 49 -5.62 -33.85 -22.94
C ALA A 49 -6.42 -35.16 -22.84
N GLN A 50 -6.38 -36.02 -23.87
CA GLN A 50 -7.19 -37.23 -23.92
C GLN A 50 -6.86 -38.24 -22.82
N SER A 51 -5.68 -38.18 -22.19
CA SER A 51 -5.25 -39.14 -21.17
C SER A 51 -5.42 -38.68 -19.72
N SER A 52 -5.99 -37.49 -19.46
CA SER A 52 -5.96 -36.88 -18.12
C SER A 52 -7.29 -36.88 -17.37
N ARG A 53 -7.22 -37.13 -16.05
CA ARG A 53 -8.30 -36.87 -15.07
C ARG A 53 -8.14 -35.50 -14.38
N VAL A 54 -7.00 -34.85 -14.57
CA VAL A 54 -6.64 -33.58 -13.93
C VAL A 54 -7.37 -32.43 -14.63
N LEU A 55 -7.83 -31.42 -13.88
CA LEU A 55 -8.40 -30.21 -14.44
C LEU A 55 -7.34 -29.47 -15.27
N LEU A 56 -7.64 -29.26 -16.54
CA LEU A 56 -6.70 -28.64 -17.47
C LEU A 56 -6.62 -27.13 -17.22
N ARG A 57 -5.39 -26.65 -17.07
CA ARG A 57 -5.07 -25.24 -16.80
C ARG A 57 -3.90 -24.80 -17.64
N TRP A 58 -4.15 -23.98 -18.66
CA TRP A 58 -3.07 -23.51 -19.54
C TRP A 58 -2.03 -22.66 -18.79
N ASP A 59 -2.39 -22.07 -17.66
CA ASP A 59 -1.48 -21.33 -16.76
C ASP A 59 -0.57 -22.23 -15.92
N ASP A 60 -0.86 -23.53 -15.82
CA ASP A 60 -0.08 -24.52 -15.06
C ASP A 60 0.46 -25.66 -15.93
N ILE A 61 0.08 -25.75 -17.20
CA ILE A 61 0.62 -26.74 -18.13
C ILE A 61 1.86 -26.15 -18.81
N ILE A 62 2.94 -26.92 -18.83
CA ILE A 62 4.26 -26.49 -19.29
C ILE A 62 4.57 -27.18 -20.61
N VAL A 63 5.16 -26.41 -21.53
CA VAL A 63 5.72 -26.95 -22.79
C VAL A 63 7.05 -27.62 -22.47
N ASP A 64 7.15 -28.92 -22.75
CA ASP A 64 8.34 -29.73 -22.55
C ASP A 64 8.77 -30.39 -23.87
N GLY A 65 9.69 -29.72 -24.57
CA GLY A 65 10.11 -30.09 -25.91
C GLY A 65 8.93 -30.10 -26.90
N ASP A 66 8.64 -31.29 -27.45
CA ASP A 66 7.54 -31.52 -28.39
C ASP A 66 6.23 -31.95 -27.71
N THR A 67 6.21 -31.98 -26.37
CA THR A 67 5.07 -32.45 -25.57
C THR A 67 4.67 -31.45 -24.48
N PHE A 68 3.70 -31.83 -23.66
CA PHE A 68 3.24 -31.04 -22.51
C PHE A 68 3.37 -31.83 -21.21
N ALA A 69 3.66 -31.12 -20.13
CA ALA A 69 3.74 -31.65 -18.78
C ALA A 69 2.80 -30.88 -17.85
N PHE A 70 2.26 -31.57 -16.85
CA PHE A 70 1.53 -30.91 -15.76
C PHE A 70 2.51 -30.12 -14.88
N GLY A 71 2.05 -28.97 -14.40
CA GLY A 71 2.74 -28.20 -13.38
C GLY A 71 2.39 -28.69 -11.99
N ILE A 72 2.30 -27.75 -11.04
CA ILE A 72 2.14 -28.07 -9.62
C ILE A 72 0.68 -28.23 -9.21
N SER A 73 -0.28 -27.97 -10.10
CA SER A 73 -1.68 -27.93 -9.71
C SER A 73 -2.29 -29.35 -9.63
N GLY A 74 -2.63 -29.76 -8.42
CA GLY A 74 -3.25 -31.05 -8.12
C GLY A 74 -4.78 -31.05 -8.17
N TRP A 75 -5.41 -30.16 -8.96
CA TRP A 75 -6.87 -30.05 -8.97
C TRP A 75 -7.49 -31.08 -9.89
N VAL A 76 -8.42 -31.87 -9.36
CA VAL A 76 -9.04 -32.99 -10.07
C VAL A 76 -10.53 -32.72 -10.23
N ALA A 77 -11.05 -33.09 -11.41
CA ALA A 77 -12.47 -32.99 -11.69
C ALA A 77 -13.26 -33.99 -10.83
N PRO A 78 -14.53 -33.71 -10.52
CA PRO A 78 -15.40 -34.71 -9.90
C PRO A 78 -15.43 -36.01 -10.73
N GLU A 79 -15.73 -37.12 -10.08
CA GLU A 79 -15.79 -38.42 -10.75
C GLU A 79 -16.87 -38.38 -11.86
N GLN A 80 -16.49 -38.75 -13.10
CA GLN A 80 -17.33 -38.71 -14.33
C GLN A 80 -17.51 -37.33 -15.01
N VAL A 81 -16.42 -36.63 -15.35
CA VAL A 81 -16.47 -35.47 -16.27
C VAL A 81 -15.94 -35.87 -17.66
N ASP A 82 -16.64 -35.46 -18.72
CA ASP A 82 -16.15 -35.70 -20.08
C ASP A 82 -14.92 -34.84 -20.38
N LYS A 83 -13.99 -35.37 -21.17
CA LYS A 83 -12.71 -34.71 -21.49
C LYS A 83 -12.93 -33.43 -22.29
N ASN A 84 -13.95 -33.47 -23.15
CA ASN A 84 -14.40 -32.34 -23.93
C ASN A 84 -14.84 -31.18 -23.02
N ASP A 85 -15.45 -31.48 -21.86
CA ASP A 85 -15.82 -30.46 -20.88
C ASP A 85 -14.61 -29.88 -20.16
N LEU A 86 -13.59 -30.69 -19.87
CA LEU A 86 -12.33 -30.25 -19.28
C LEU A 86 -11.59 -29.28 -20.20
N LEU A 87 -11.53 -29.60 -21.49
CA LEU A 87 -11.00 -28.71 -22.52
C LEU A 87 -11.82 -27.43 -22.63
N ALA A 88 -13.16 -27.52 -22.61
CA ALA A 88 -14.03 -26.34 -22.64
C ALA A 88 -13.78 -25.43 -21.44
N ALA A 89 -13.67 -25.99 -20.23
CA ALA A 89 -13.36 -25.24 -19.02
C ALA A 89 -11.99 -24.54 -19.10
N ALA A 90 -10.97 -25.22 -19.62
CA ALA A 90 -9.64 -24.64 -19.80
C ALA A 90 -9.63 -23.48 -20.80
N TRP A 91 -10.29 -23.65 -21.95
CA TRP A 91 -10.44 -22.60 -22.97
C TRP A 91 -11.27 -21.40 -22.48
N LEU A 92 -12.32 -21.63 -21.70
CA LEU A 92 -13.12 -20.57 -21.08
C LEU A 92 -12.30 -19.76 -20.07
N ARG A 93 -11.48 -20.42 -19.26
CA ARG A 93 -10.58 -19.75 -18.31
C ARG A 93 -9.54 -18.91 -19.06
N PHE A 94 -8.95 -19.46 -20.12
CA PHE A 94 -8.01 -18.73 -20.97
C PHE A 94 -8.68 -17.52 -21.64
N HIS A 95 -9.88 -17.69 -22.21
CA HIS A 95 -10.66 -16.60 -22.78
C HIS A 95 -10.85 -15.46 -21.76
N LYS A 96 -11.33 -15.80 -20.55
CA LYS A 96 -11.55 -14.83 -19.48
C LYS A 96 -10.26 -14.06 -19.17
N ARG A 97 -9.14 -14.76 -19.00
CA ARG A 97 -7.84 -14.14 -18.71
C ARG A 97 -7.31 -13.28 -19.86
N LEU A 98 -7.57 -13.70 -21.10
CA LEU A 98 -7.22 -12.94 -22.30
C LEU A 98 -7.95 -11.59 -22.33
N VAL A 99 -9.26 -11.63 -22.07
CA VAL A 99 -10.14 -10.45 -22.04
C VAL A 99 -9.82 -9.55 -20.83
N ASP A 100 -9.72 -10.11 -19.63
CA ASP A 100 -9.42 -9.37 -18.40
C ASP A 100 -8.06 -8.64 -18.51
N ALA A 101 -7.07 -9.28 -19.15
CA ALA A 101 -5.76 -8.69 -19.40
C ALA A 101 -5.72 -7.73 -20.61
N HIS A 102 -6.85 -7.49 -21.29
CA HIS A 102 -6.97 -6.63 -22.47
C HIS A 102 -5.91 -6.94 -23.55
N ARG A 103 -5.61 -8.23 -23.75
CA ARG A 103 -4.57 -8.65 -24.71
C ARG A 103 -5.12 -8.63 -26.13
N ARG A 104 -4.25 -8.30 -27.09
CA ARG A 104 -4.57 -8.38 -28.52
C ARG A 104 -4.71 -9.85 -28.94
N HIS A 105 -5.62 -10.09 -29.89
CA HIS A 105 -5.85 -11.41 -30.46
C HIS A 105 -6.25 -11.29 -31.95
N PRO A 106 -5.95 -12.30 -32.78
CA PRO A 106 -6.15 -12.24 -34.25
C PRO A 106 -7.60 -12.43 -34.69
N TRP A 107 -8.49 -12.91 -33.80
CA TRP A 107 -9.87 -13.17 -34.16
C TRP A 107 -10.68 -11.88 -34.33
N PRO A 108 -11.69 -11.90 -35.23
CA PRO A 108 -12.53 -10.74 -35.45
C PRO A 108 -13.23 -10.23 -34.17
N PRO A 109 -13.50 -8.92 -34.07
CA PRO A 109 -14.07 -8.32 -32.86
C PRO A 109 -15.50 -8.80 -32.54
N TRP A 110 -16.18 -9.44 -33.49
CA TRP A 110 -17.50 -10.05 -33.27
C TRP A 110 -17.42 -11.48 -32.72
N MET A 111 -16.25 -12.16 -32.80
CA MET A 111 -16.05 -13.48 -32.22
C MET A 111 -15.56 -13.34 -30.78
N VAL A 112 -16.49 -13.33 -29.83
CA VAL A 112 -16.21 -13.16 -28.40
C VAL A 112 -16.96 -14.22 -27.61
N GLY A 113 -16.42 -14.63 -26.45
CA GLY A 113 -17.10 -15.56 -25.56
C GLY A 113 -17.21 -16.95 -26.17
N ASP A 114 -18.44 -17.46 -26.26
CA ASP A 114 -18.72 -18.85 -26.64
C ASP A 114 -18.34 -19.16 -28.09
N ASP A 115 -18.45 -18.19 -29.01
CA ASP A 115 -18.08 -18.36 -30.42
C ASP A 115 -16.56 -18.55 -30.59
N LEU A 116 -15.78 -17.83 -29.77
CA LEU A 116 -14.33 -17.93 -29.80
C LEU A 116 -13.85 -19.22 -29.13
N VAL A 117 -14.49 -19.59 -28.02
CA VAL A 117 -14.22 -20.86 -27.32
C VAL A 117 -14.58 -22.07 -28.18
N SER A 118 -15.74 -22.06 -28.85
CA SER A 118 -16.15 -23.14 -29.76
C SER A 118 -15.16 -23.28 -30.93
N THR A 119 -14.65 -22.17 -31.44
CA THR A 119 -13.59 -22.17 -32.45
C THR A 119 -12.32 -22.84 -31.94
N TRP A 120 -11.85 -22.51 -30.73
CA TRP A 120 -10.66 -23.14 -30.14
C TRP A 120 -10.87 -24.62 -29.80
N LEU A 121 -12.08 -25.01 -29.38
CA LEU A 121 -12.46 -26.40 -29.19
C LEU A 121 -12.38 -27.19 -30.50
N SER A 122 -12.88 -26.60 -31.61
CA SER A 122 -12.76 -27.22 -32.93
C SER A 122 -11.29 -27.39 -33.38
N MET A 123 -10.43 -26.43 -33.06
CA MET A 123 -8.99 -26.53 -33.31
C MET A 123 -8.32 -27.61 -32.46
N SER A 124 -8.89 -27.90 -31.28
CA SER A 124 -8.43 -28.96 -30.38
C SER A 124 -8.99 -30.34 -30.75
N GLY A 125 -9.67 -30.48 -31.90
CA GLY A 125 -10.20 -31.75 -32.38
C GLY A 125 -11.57 -32.14 -31.79
N VAL A 126 -12.23 -31.25 -31.04
CA VAL A 126 -13.62 -31.48 -30.62
C VAL A 126 -14.52 -31.25 -31.83
N PRO A 127 -15.34 -32.23 -32.25
CA PRO A 127 -16.15 -32.09 -33.46
C PRO A 127 -17.12 -30.92 -33.31
N PRO A 128 -17.17 -30.00 -34.30
CA PRO A 128 -18.20 -28.97 -34.31
C PRO A 128 -19.56 -29.65 -34.47
N VAL A 129 -20.55 -29.26 -33.66
CA VAL A 129 -21.93 -29.64 -33.94
C VAL A 129 -22.38 -28.88 -35.18
N ASP A 130 -22.95 -29.60 -36.14
CA ASP A 130 -23.46 -29.03 -37.38
C ASP A 130 -24.37 -27.82 -37.06
N PRO A 131 -24.22 -26.70 -37.77
CA PRO A 131 -25.08 -25.54 -37.56
C PRO A 131 -26.52 -25.97 -37.77
N THR A 132 -27.35 -25.81 -36.73
CA THR A 132 -28.78 -26.07 -36.82
C THR A 132 -29.36 -25.20 -37.93
N PRO A 133 -30.02 -25.77 -38.95
CA PRO A 133 -30.60 -24.97 -40.01
C PRO A 133 -31.65 -24.02 -39.43
N ALA A 134 -31.74 -22.81 -39.98
CA ALA A 134 -32.60 -21.72 -39.48
C ALA A 134 -34.10 -22.06 -39.36
N THR A 135 -34.53 -23.20 -39.91
CA THR A 135 -35.89 -23.73 -39.91
C THR A 135 -36.13 -24.86 -38.91
N ALA A 136 -35.12 -25.33 -38.17
CA ALA A 136 -35.31 -26.33 -37.13
C ALA A 136 -35.89 -25.72 -35.85
N PRO A 137 -36.74 -26.44 -35.09
CA PRO A 137 -37.09 -26.04 -33.72
C PRO A 137 -35.80 -25.87 -32.90
N HIS A 138 -35.78 -24.90 -31.99
CA HIS A 138 -34.59 -24.55 -31.22
C HIS A 138 -34.18 -25.72 -30.32
N VAL A 139 -33.31 -26.59 -30.81
CA VAL A 139 -32.62 -27.61 -30.03
C VAL A 139 -31.30 -26.99 -29.59
N GLU A 140 -31.06 -26.96 -28.29
CA GLU A 140 -29.78 -26.51 -27.74
C GLU A 140 -28.67 -27.43 -28.32
N SER A 141 -27.72 -26.84 -29.03
CA SER A 141 -26.62 -27.58 -29.68
C SER A 141 -25.76 -28.28 -28.62
N ALA A 142 -25.29 -29.49 -28.87
CA ALA A 142 -24.46 -30.23 -27.89
C ALA A 142 -23.16 -29.47 -27.54
N VAL A 143 -22.63 -28.60 -28.42
CA VAL A 143 -21.51 -27.69 -28.09
C VAL A 143 -21.94 -26.63 -27.07
N ALA A 144 -23.17 -26.14 -27.15
CA ALA A 144 -23.69 -25.17 -26.19
C ALA A 144 -23.86 -25.80 -24.80
N GLU A 145 -24.33 -27.06 -24.72
CA GLU A 145 -24.38 -27.81 -23.47
C GLU A 145 -22.98 -28.06 -22.90
N GLN A 146 -22.03 -28.45 -23.75
CA GLN A 146 -20.63 -28.67 -23.36
C GLN A 146 -19.95 -27.39 -22.87
N ILE A 147 -20.18 -26.25 -23.55
CA ILE A 147 -19.69 -24.94 -23.10
C ILE A 147 -20.37 -24.55 -21.79
N ALA A 148 -21.67 -24.81 -21.61
CA ALA A 148 -22.38 -24.54 -20.36
C ALA A 148 -21.80 -25.36 -19.21
N TRP A 149 -21.48 -26.64 -19.43
CA TRP A 149 -20.83 -27.48 -18.43
C TRP A 149 -19.39 -27.02 -18.14
N GLY A 150 -18.63 -26.71 -19.18
CA GLY A 150 -17.30 -26.11 -19.06
C GLY A 150 -17.32 -24.80 -18.26
N LYS A 151 -18.35 -23.95 -18.42
CA LYS A 151 -18.54 -22.74 -17.62
C LYS A 151 -18.77 -23.05 -16.15
N GLN A 152 -19.60 -24.07 -15.85
CA GLN A 152 -19.85 -24.49 -14.47
C GLN A 152 -18.57 -25.00 -13.80
N LEU A 153 -17.78 -25.82 -14.51
CA LEU A 153 -16.48 -26.32 -14.02
C LEU A 153 -15.47 -25.18 -13.83
N ALA A 154 -15.35 -24.28 -14.80
CA ALA A 154 -14.47 -23.12 -14.70
C ALA A 154 -14.86 -22.19 -13.55
N ALA A 155 -16.17 -21.99 -13.31
CA ALA A 155 -16.69 -21.22 -12.19
C ALA A 155 -16.39 -21.90 -10.85
N ALA A 156 -16.64 -23.21 -10.74
CA ALA A 156 -16.32 -23.98 -9.54
C ALA A 156 -14.83 -23.94 -9.20
N LEU A 157 -13.96 -24.08 -10.20
CA LEU A 157 -12.51 -23.97 -10.03
C LEU A 157 -12.10 -22.54 -9.64
N SER A 158 -12.70 -21.51 -10.25
CA SER A 158 -12.41 -20.11 -9.89
C SER A 158 -12.83 -19.80 -8.46
N ALA A 159 -13.96 -20.32 -7.99
CA ALA A 159 -14.41 -20.14 -6.60
C ALA A 159 -13.42 -20.73 -5.57
N VAL A 160 -12.72 -21.80 -5.94
CA VAL A 160 -11.74 -22.47 -5.06
C VAL A 160 -10.34 -21.85 -5.17
N LEU A 161 -9.93 -21.43 -6.36
CA LEU A 161 -8.61 -20.82 -6.60
C LEU A 161 -8.54 -19.35 -6.22
N ASP A 162 -9.67 -18.66 -6.34
CA ASP A 162 -9.85 -17.29 -5.89
C ASP A 162 -10.79 -17.30 -4.66
N PRO A 163 -10.39 -17.88 -3.50
CA PRO A 163 -11.22 -17.91 -2.29
C PRO A 163 -11.30 -16.53 -1.62
N ARG A 164 -11.20 -15.45 -2.39
CA ARG A 164 -11.20 -14.08 -1.91
C ARG A 164 -12.33 -13.33 -2.56
N GLU A 165 -13.21 -12.85 -1.69
CA GLU A 165 -13.82 -11.53 -1.71
C GLU A 165 -12.90 -10.48 -2.41
N HIS A 166 -12.86 -10.53 -3.72
CA HIS A 166 -12.28 -9.50 -4.56
C HIS A 166 -13.43 -8.70 -5.14
N THR A 167 -14.07 -7.96 -4.23
CA THR A 167 -14.32 -6.54 -4.48
C THR A 167 -13.03 -6.01 -5.07
N GLN A 168 -12.95 -5.89 -6.40
CA GLN A 168 -11.94 -5.03 -7.00
C GLN A 168 -12.11 -3.70 -6.27
N PRO A 169 -11.12 -3.23 -5.48
CA PRO A 169 -11.24 -1.92 -4.88
C PRO A 169 -11.44 -0.96 -6.04
N ASP A 170 -12.53 -0.20 -6.00
CA ASP A 170 -12.84 0.78 -7.03
C ASP A 170 -11.61 1.67 -7.21
N LEU A 171 -10.89 1.45 -8.31
CA LEU A 171 -9.58 2.06 -8.54
C LEU A 171 -9.68 3.58 -8.55
N ARG A 172 -10.85 4.13 -8.88
CA ARG A 172 -11.13 5.56 -8.80
C ARG A 172 -11.11 6.05 -7.36
N THR A 173 -11.75 5.31 -6.46
CA THR A 173 -11.76 5.63 -5.03
C THR A 173 -10.36 5.48 -4.43
N ALA A 174 -9.64 4.41 -4.78
CA ALA A 174 -8.26 4.21 -4.31
C ALA A 174 -7.29 5.31 -4.79
N LEU A 175 -7.42 5.77 -6.04
CA LEU A 175 -6.64 6.88 -6.57
C LEU A 175 -7.02 8.21 -5.91
N ALA A 176 -8.32 8.47 -5.70
CA ALA A 176 -8.78 9.67 -5.02
C ALA A 176 -8.27 9.73 -3.56
N ASP A 177 -8.24 8.61 -2.86
CA ASP A 177 -7.71 8.52 -1.50
C ASP A 177 -6.18 8.72 -1.48
N ALA A 178 -5.46 8.18 -2.48
CA ALA A 178 -4.02 8.43 -2.62
C ALA A 178 -3.70 9.91 -2.87
N ASP A 179 -4.51 10.60 -3.66
CA ASP A 179 -4.33 12.04 -3.91
C ASP A 179 -4.67 12.89 -2.68
N ARG A 180 -5.72 12.54 -1.91
CA ARG A 180 -5.99 13.19 -0.61
C ARG A 180 -4.84 13.00 0.37
N ALA A 181 -4.31 11.78 0.49
CA ALA A 181 -3.17 11.50 1.37
C ALA A 181 -1.92 12.32 0.97
N ARG A 182 -1.69 12.54 -0.33
CA ARG A 182 -0.60 13.40 -0.81
C ARG A 182 -0.80 14.87 -0.40
N LEU A 183 -2.02 15.39 -0.52
CA LEU A 183 -2.33 16.76 -0.10
C LEU A 183 -2.11 16.93 1.42
N GLU A 184 -2.63 16.00 2.22
CA GLU A 184 -2.44 16.01 3.68
C GLU A 184 -0.95 15.96 4.06
N LEU A 185 -0.15 15.15 3.37
CA LEU A 185 1.30 15.11 3.58
C LEU A 185 1.96 16.47 3.28
N THR A 186 1.56 17.17 2.22
CA THR A 186 2.12 18.49 1.90
C THR A 186 1.74 19.56 2.93
N GLU A 187 0.50 19.51 3.46
CA GLU A 187 0.05 20.42 4.51
C GLU A 187 0.80 20.17 5.83
N LEU A 188 0.93 18.90 6.22
CA LEU A 188 1.68 18.51 7.42
C LEU A 188 3.16 18.90 7.30
N GLN A 189 3.79 18.72 6.14
CA GLN A 189 5.16 19.21 5.89
C GLN A 189 5.26 20.72 6.05
N GLY A 190 4.29 21.48 5.56
CA GLY A 190 4.20 22.93 5.76
C GLY A 190 4.10 23.32 7.24
N HIS A 191 3.28 22.60 8.01
CA HIS A 191 3.15 22.80 9.46
C HIS A 191 4.44 22.51 10.21
N VAL A 192 5.11 21.39 9.89
CA VAL A 192 6.40 21.02 10.48
C VAL A 192 7.44 22.09 10.19
N PHE A 193 7.57 22.53 8.94
CA PHE A 193 8.50 23.60 8.56
C PHE A 193 8.21 24.92 9.30
N GLY A 194 6.93 25.27 9.44
CA GLY A 194 6.51 26.43 10.23
C GLY A 194 6.94 26.32 11.69
N LEU A 195 6.71 25.17 12.32
CA LEU A 195 7.11 24.91 13.71
C LEU A 195 8.62 24.96 13.88
N GLU A 196 9.39 24.33 12.98
CA GLU A 196 10.87 24.38 13.00
C GLU A 196 11.38 25.82 12.92
N ARG A 197 10.79 26.65 12.05
CA ARG A 197 11.13 28.07 11.95
C ARG A 197 10.85 28.81 13.27
N THR A 198 9.70 28.58 13.90
CA THR A 198 9.37 29.21 15.20
C THR A 198 10.30 28.76 16.33
N LEU A 199 10.66 27.47 16.38
CA LEU A 199 11.64 26.94 17.32
C LEU A 199 13.03 27.57 17.09
N GLY A 200 13.43 27.73 15.84
CA GLY A 200 14.66 28.42 15.46
C GLY A 200 14.71 29.88 15.98
N PHE A 201 13.63 30.64 15.81
CA PHE A 201 13.54 32.00 16.36
C PHE A 201 13.57 32.02 17.89
N ARG A 202 12.85 31.10 18.55
CA ARG A 202 12.87 30.98 20.02
C ARG A 202 14.27 30.64 20.54
N ASN A 203 14.98 29.72 19.89
CA ASN A 203 16.35 29.36 20.27
C ASN A 203 17.31 30.55 20.14
N LYS A 204 17.21 31.33 19.06
CA LYS A 204 17.99 32.57 18.91
C LYS A 204 17.66 33.58 20.01
N ALA A 205 16.37 33.79 20.29
CA ALA A 205 15.94 34.69 21.36
C ALA A 205 16.45 34.24 22.74
N LEU A 206 16.38 32.95 23.07
CA LEU A 206 16.91 32.40 24.31
C LEU A 206 18.42 32.61 24.41
N LYS A 207 19.18 32.36 23.33
CA LYS A 207 20.62 32.59 23.30
C LYS A 207 20.98 34.07 23.52
N THR A 208 20.23 35.00 22.91
CA THR A 208 20.46 36.44 23.16
C THR A 208 20.17 36.83 24.61
N ARG A 209 19.09 36.30 25.21
CA ARG A 209 18.75 36.54 26.62
C ARG A 209 19.81 35.95 27.55
N GLU A 210 20.29 34.75 27.25
CA GLU A 210 21.36 34.10 28.01
C GLU A 210 22.65 34.94 28.00
N ASN A 211 23.09 35.37 26.82
CA ASN A 211 24.26 36.24 26.68
C ASN A 211 24.08 37.54 27.47
N ARG A 212 22.89 38.16 27.40
CA ARG A 212 22.59 39.36 28.18
C ARG A 212 22.64 39.13 29.69
N ILE A 213 22.15 37.99 30.18
CA ILE A 213 22.25 37.61 31.59
C ILE A 213 23.71 37.44 31.99
N ARG A 214 24.55 36.81 31.15
CA ARG A 214 25.99 36.66 31.41
C ARG A 214 26.68 38.02 31.50
N GLU A 215 26.41 38.94 30.58
CA GLU A 215 26.91 40.32 30.62
C GLU A 215 26.49 41.06 31.89
N LEU A 216 25.20 41.02 32.24
CA LEU A 216 24.68 41.66 33.44
C LEU A 216 25.32 41.08 34.70
N ARG A 217 25.54 39.76 34.77
CA ARG A 217 26.27 39.13 35.88
C ARG A 217 27.70 39.66 35.98
N ALA A 218 28.42 39.77 34.87
CA ALA A 218 29.77 40.33 34.85
C ALA A 218 29.79 41.80 35.30
N GLN A 219 28.82 42.61 34.85
CA GLN A 219 28.67 44.01 35.27
C GLN A 219 28.38 44.14 36.77
N VAL A 220 27.48 43.31 37.31
CA VAL A 220 27.16 43.28 38.75
C VAL A 220 28.40 42.85 39.56
N GLN A 221 29.14 41.85 39.12
CA GLN A 221 30.40 41.43 39.77
C GLN A 221 31.43 42.57 39.76
N LYS A 222 31.60 43.27 38.64
CA LYS A 222 32.50 44.43 38.56
C LYS A 222 32.04 45.57 39.47
N ALA A 223 30.77 45.94 39.44
CA ALA A 223 30.22 47.01 40.27
C ALA A 223 30.30 46.70 41.77
N THR A 224 30.09 45.44 42.16
CA THR A 224 30.28 44.98 43.55
C THR A 224 31.75 45.00 43.97
N ALA A 225 32.67 44.59 43.10
CA ALA A 225 34.11 44.71 43.33
C ALA A 225 34.55 46.18 43.48
N ASP A 226 34.12 47.06 42.59
CA ASP A 226 34.41 48.50 42.64
C ASP A 226 33.81 49.16 43.89
N ARG A 227 32.57 48.82 44.25
CA ARG A 227 31.94 49.26 45.50
C ARG A 227 32.72 48.79 46.72
N ASN A 228 33.18 47.54 46.74
CA ASN A 228 34.00 47.01 47.83
C ASN A 228 35.36 47.72 47.90
N LYS A 229 35.99 48.01 46.76
CA LYS A 229 37.24 48.79 46.68
C LYS A 229 37.05 50.21 47.21
N LEU A 230 35.98 50.90 46.80
CA LEU A 230 35.61 52.21 47.31
C LEU A 230 35.32 52.16 48.81
N HIS A 231 34.56 51.19 49.30
CA HIS A 231 34.24 51.05 50.72
C HIS A 231 35.48 50.76 51.59
N ARG A 232 36.52 50.12 51.01
CA ARG A 232 37.82 49.88 51.66
C ARG A 232 38.81 51.04 51.51
N SER A 233 38.48 52.08 50.73
CA SER A 233 39.36 53.23 50.54
C SER A 233 39.40 54.15 51.78
N ARG A 234 40.57 54.74 52.04
CA ARG A 234 40.76 55.71 53.14
C ARG A 234 39.87 56.94 52.98
N SER A 235 39.64 57.40 51.75
CA SER A 235 38.76 58.54 51.45
C SER A 235 37.29 58.25 51.78
N TYR A 236 36.80 57.04 51.52
CA TYR A 236 35.45 56.64 51.93
C TYR A 236 35.30 56.55 53.46
N ALA A 237 36.33 56.07 54.16
CA ALA A 237 36.34 56.05 55.63
C ALA A 237 36.28 57.48 56.22
N LEU A 238 37.03 58.42 55.63
CA LEU A 238 36.98 59.85 56.00
C LEU A 238 35.61 60.48 55.67
N ALA A 239 35.05 60.23 54.48
CA ALA A 239 33.72 60.73 54.13
C ALA A 239 32.63 60.17 55.05
N ARG A 240 32.74 58.89 55.46
CA ARG A 240 31.78 58.25 56.38
C ARG A 240 31.86 58.81 57.80
N THR A 241 33.05 59.14 58.28
CA THR A 241 33.24 59.79 59.59
C THR A 241 32.69 61.23 59.57
N VAL A 242 32.95 62.00 58.52
CA VAL A 242 32.36 63.34 58.32
C VAL A 242 30.84 63.29 58.22
N ALA A 243 30.27 62.35 57.46
CA ALA A 243 28.82 62.19 57.34
C ALA A 243 28.16 61.78 58.67
N ARG A 244 28.81 60.93 59.46
CA ARG A 244 28.36 60.58 60.81
C ARG A 244 28.43 61.78 61.76
N ALA A 245 29.51 62.55 61.71
CA ALA A 245 29.64 63.78 62.49
C ALA A 245 28.57 64.82 62.10
N ALA A 246 28.28 64.98 60.80
CA ALA A 246 27.23 65.87 60.31
C ALA A 246 25.81 65.41 60.70
N GLN A 247 25.58 64.10 60.83
CA GLN A 247 24.32 63.55 61.35
C GLN A 247 24.14 63.83 62.85
N ILE A 248 25.21 63.73 63.65
CA ILE A 248 25.19 64.07 65.08
C ILE A 248 24.91 65.57 65.29
N ARG A 249 25.38 66.43 64.37
CA ARG A 249 25.11 67.87 64.40
C ARG A 249 23.64 68.25 64.08
N ASN A 250 22.83 67.33 63.56
CA ASN A 250 21.41 67.55 63.20
C ASN A 250 20.47 66.51 63.85
N PRO A 251 20.28 66.56 65.19
CA PRO A 251 19.56 65.52 65.95
C PRO A 251 18.09 65.37 65.53
N ARG A 252 17.43 66.45 65.09
CA ARG A 252 16.04 66.44 64.62
C ARG A 252 15.83 65.55 63.39
N LYS A 253 16.79 65.53 62.46
CA LYS A 253 16.70 64.69 61.24
C LYS A 253 16.92 63.21 61.56
N LEU A 254 17.76 62.89 62.55
CA LEU A 254 17.94 61.51 63.02
C LEU A 254 16.66 60.98 63.69
N ALA A 255 16.06 61.74 64.59
CA ALA A 255 14.81 61.36 65.26
C ALA A 255 13.64 61.18 64.28
N ALA A 256 13.52 62.05 63.28
CA ALA A 256 12.51 61.90 62.23
C ALA A 256 12.73 60.64 61.38
N LYS A 257 14.00 60.29 61.11
CA LYS A 257 14.36 59.11 60.31
C LYS A 257 14.08 57.82 61.09
N THR A 258 14.50 57.73 62.36
CA THR A 258 14.21 56.57 63.22
C THR A 258 12.71 56.36 63.40
N LYS A 259 11.94 57.43 63.62
CA LYS A 259 10.47 57.39 63.70
C LYS A 259 9.85 56.81 62.42
N ARG A 260 10.31 57.24 61.24
CA ARG A 260 9.83 56.70 59.94
C ARG A 260 10.16 55.23 59.75
N THR A 261 11.35 54.78 60.15
CA THR A 261 11.74 53.36 60.03
C THR A 261 10.91 52.47 60.94
N LEU A 262 10.73 52.89 62.20
CA LEU A 262 9.84 52.22 63.16
C LEU A 262 8.41 52.11 62.62
N HIS A 263 7.87 53.20 62.07
CA HIS A 263 6.52 53.21 61.52
C HIS A 263 6.36 52.27 60.31
N LYS A 264 7.39 52.17 59.45
CA LYS A 264 7.41 51.22 58.33
C LYS A 264 7.47 49.76 58.80
N HIS A 265 8.26 49.45 59.82
CA HIS A 265 8.32 48.10 60.38
C HIS A 265 7.02 47.71 61.08
N LEU A 266 6.41 48.63 61.83
CA LEU A 266 5.09 48.42 62.44
C LEU A 266 4.00 48.21 61.40
N ASN A 267 4.01 48.95 60.29
CA ASN A 267 3.04 48.75 59.20
C ASN A 267 3.24 47.42 58.45
N LYS A 268 4.46 46.87 58.40
CA LYS A 268 4.72 45.55 57.80
C LYS A 268 4.28 44.39 58.70
N LEU A 269 4.20 44.61 60.01
CA LEU A 269 3.76 43.62 61.00
C LEU A 269 2.24 43.66 61.24
N ARG A 270 1.51 44.55 60.54
CA ARG A 270 0.06 44.63 60.61
C ARG A 270 -0.53 43.64 59.59
N PRO A 271 -1.33 42.64 60.01
CA PRO A 271 -1.98 41.72 59.07
C PRO A 271 -2.98 42.49 58.19
N PRO A 272 -3.15 42.08 56.91
CA PRO A 272 -4.17 42.67 56.05
C PRO A 272 -5.57 42.38 56.62
N ARG A 273 -6.44 43.40 56.64
CA ARG A 273 -7.88 43.24 56.90
C ARG A 273 -8.59 42.80 55.64
#